data_AF-A0A7S0CKQ4-F1
#
_entry.id   AF-A0A7S0CKQ4-F1
#
_cell.length_a   1.000
_cell.length_b   1.000
_cell.length_c   1.000
_cell.angle_alpha   90.00
_cell.angle_beta   90.00
_cell.angle_gamma   90.00
#
_symmetry.space_group_name_H-M   'P 1'
#
loop_
_entity.id
_entity.type
_entity.pdbx_description
1 polymer ?
#
loop_
_entity_poly.entity_id
_entity_poly.type
_entity_poly.pdbx_seq_one_letter_code
_entity_poly.pdbx_strand_id
1 'polypeptide(L)'
;DQDPENPNNVIALYTQRSIPKLRRDCGNGDDDVWNREHIWAKSHGFPNKNQDAYTDIHNLVPADKSVNSDRSDFDFKVGGEPNSECTKCKEGDDTWEPPDLSKGQIARMMFYMDVRYEGNDNSNTPDLELVDRSTVSSEPAFGYLSNLLEWHCQYPVSDVERRRNDKVYSWQGNRNPFIDHPEFVNSIWDYECPVRCDVGDDCTKSELEVVQADLKQLQIEMKEMQAYVNETNALFAKLSVLFANDQPWSTRNRAD
;
A
#
# COMPACT_ATOMS: atom_id res chain seq x y z
N ASP A 1 6.23 9.22 -2.72
CA ASP A 1 7.42 8.35 -2.88
C ASP A 1 8.66 8.82 -2.12
N GLN A 2 8.69 10.04 -1.54
CA GLN A 2 9.76 10.40 -0.60
C GLN A 2 9.77 9.43 0.58
N ASP A 3 10.96 9.02 0.99
CA ASP A 3 11.16 8.22 2.19
C ASP A 3 10.78 9.03 3.45
N PRO A 4 9.86 8.52 4.31
CA PRO A 4 9.47 9.21 5.54
C PRO A 4 10.62 9.36 6.56
N GLU A 5 11.57 8.41 6.59
CA GLU A 5 12.69 8.41 7.52
C GLU A 5 13.89 9.21 6.98
N ASN A 6 13.97 9.39 5.65
CA ASN A 6 15.01 10.19 5.01
C ASN A 6 14.46 11.04 3.86
N PRO A 7 14.11 12.32 4.12
CA PRO A 7 13.58 13.23 3.11
C PRO A 7 14.47 13.47 1.88
N ASN A 8 15.76 13.13 1.93
CA ASN A 8 16.66 13.24 0.77
C ASN A 8 16.57 12.06 -0.20
N ASN A 9 15.80 11.03 0.17
CA ASN A 9 15.66 9.79 -0.58
C ASN A 9 14.23 9.60 -1.13
N VAL A 10 14.12 8.66 -2.06
CA VAL A 10 12.87 8.09 -2.57
C VAL A 10 12.85 6.59 -2.27
N ILE A 11 11.66 6.04 -2.03
CA ILE A 11 11.47 4.60 -1.91
C ILE A 11 11.17 4.04 -3.30
N ALA A 12 12.04 3.16 -3.81
CA ALA A 12 11.82 2.44 -5.06
C ALA A 12 10.67 1.43 -4.91
N LEU A 13 9.73 1.40 -5.84
CA LEU A 13 8.51 0.59 -5.73
C LEU A 13 8.82 -0.90 -5.55
N TYR A 14 9.60 -1.50 -6.43
CA TYR A 14 9.82 -2.96 -6.38
C TYR A 14 10.78 -3.39 -5.27
N THR A 15 11.94 -2.76 -5.16
CA THR A 15 12.95 -3.18 -4.18
C THR A 15 12.65 -2.70 -2.76
N GLN A 16 11.74 -1.72 -2.61
CA GLN A 16 11.47 -1.01 -1.35
C GLN A 16 12.71 -0.34 -0.74
N ARG A 17 13.77 -0.18 -1.53
CA ARG A 17 15.01 0.47 -1.09
C ARG A 17 14.83 1.98 -1.05
N SER A 18 15.46 2.59 -0.05
CA SER A 18 15.62 4.04 0.05
C SER A 18 16.83 4.49 -0.76
N ILE A 19 16.58 5.14 -1.90
CA ILE A 19 17.61 5.57 -2.85
C ILE A 19 17.70 7.10 -2.84
N PRO A 20 18.91 7.71 -2.79
CA PRO A 20 19.04 9.17 -2.82
C PRO A 20 18.36 9.80 -4.05
N LYS A 21 17.60 10.87 -3.86
CA LYS A 21 16.92 11.62 -4.93
C LYS A 21 17.89 12.06 -6.04
N LEU A 22 19.12 12.40 -5.66
CA LEU A 22 20.17 12.83 -6.59
C LEU A 22 20.75 11.69 -7.43
N ARG A 23 20.59 10.43 -7.01
CA ARG A 23 20.96 9.24 -7.80
C ARG A 23 19.86 8.83 -8.77
N ARG A 24 19.35 9.81 -9.51
CA ARG A 24 18.43 9.59 -10.61
C ARG A 24 19.22 9.22 -11.86
N ASP A 25 18.76 8.21 -12.60
CA ASP A 25 19.35 7.88 -13.90
C ASP A 25 19.37 9.10 -14.82
N CYS A 26 20.57 9.41 -15.30
CA CYS A 26 20.88 10.50 -16.22
C CYS A 26 21.62 10.01 -17.47
N GLY A 27 21.62 8.71 -17.74
CA GLY A 27 22.21 8.12 -18.94
C GLY A 27 23.71 7.80 -18.84
N ASN A 28 24.26 7.79 -17.63
CA ASN A 28 25.70 7.55 -17.40
C ASN A 28 26.07 6.06 -17.29
N GLY A 29 25.11 5.14 -17.48
CA GLY A 29 25.34 3.69 -17.40
C GLY A 29 25.51 3.14 -15.98
N ASP A 30 25.17 3.92 -14.96
CA ASP A 30 25.17 3.50 -13.56
C ASP A 30 23.92 2.67 -13.29
N ASP A 31 24.06 1.51 -12.65
CA ASP A 31 22.95 0.61 -12.34
C ASP A 31 22.41 0.81 -10.92
N ASP A 32 23.18 1.45 -10.02
CA ASP A 32 22.77 1.76 -8.65
C ASP A 32 22.02 3.11 -8.56
N VAL A 33 21.10 3.33 -9.50
CA VAL A 33 20.31 4.57 -9.64
C VAL A 33 18.84 4.24 -9.74
N TRP A 34 17.99 5.21 -9.43
CA TRP A 34 16.55 5.08 -9.68
C TRP A 34 16.16 5.74 -11.00
N ASN A 35 15.19 5.16 -11.70
CA ASN A 35 14.52 5.78 -12.84
C ASN A 35 13.01 5.86 -12.62
N ARG A 36 12.30 6.50 -13.57
CA ARG A 36 10.83 6.54 -13.51
C ARG A 36 10.29 5.28 -14.16
N GLU A 37 9.52 4.54 -13.39
CA GLU A 37 8.74 3.43 -13.87
C GLU A 37 7.34 3.88 -14.29
N HIS A 38 6.89 3.33 -15.41
CA HIS A 38 5.54 3.44 -15.95
C HIS A 38 4.79 2.15 -15.60
N ILE A 39 3.92 2.21 -14.58
CA ILE A 39 3.27 1.00 -14.04
C ILE A 39 2.41 0.32 -15.10
N TRP A 40 1.59 1.07 -15.81
CA TRP A 40 1.19 0.68 -17.15
C TRP A 40 2.34 0.99 -18.10
N ALA A 41 2.99 -0.05 -18.62
CA ALA A 41 4.16 0.11 -19.46
C ALA A 41 3.82 0.89 -20.73
N LYS A 42 4.60 1.92 -21.06
CA LYS A 42 4.34 2.77 -22.25
C LYS A 42 4.31 2.00 -23.58
N SER A 43 4.95 0.83 -23.66
CA SER A 43 4.89 -0.01 -24.85
C SER A 43 3.50 -0.60 -25.06
N HIS A 44 2.65 -0.67 -24.03
CA HIS A 44 1.25 -1.09 -24.13
C HIS A 44 0.35 0.09 -24.55
N GLY A 45 0.60 0.64 -25.74
CA GLY A 45 -0.31 1.56 -26.42
C GLY A 45 0.09 3.05 -26.44
N PHE A 46 1.00 3.52 -25.58
CA PHE A 46 1.36 4.96 -25.53
C PHE A 46 2.87 5.26 -25.46
N PRO A 47 3.67 4.91 -26.48
CA PRO A 47 5.12 5.08 -26.43
C PRO A 47 5.59 6.54 -26.50
N ASN A 48 4.72 7.50 -26.81
CA ASN A 48 5.10 8.87 -27.14
C ASN A 48 4.81 9.88 -26.02
N LYS A 49 5.71 10.87 -25.85
CA LYS A 49 5.62 11.90 -24.81
C LYS A 49 4.44 12.88 -24.95
N ASN A 50 3.80 12.92 -26.10
CA ASN A 50 2.64 13.78 -26.37
C ASN A 50 1.30 13.10 -26.03
N GLN A 51 1.34 11.86 -25.52
CA GLN A 51 0.18 11.13 -25.02
C GLN A 51 0.12 11.35 -23.50
N ASP A 52 -1.01 11.81 -22.98
CA ASP A 52 -1.07 12.26 -21.58
C ASP A 52 -0.72 11.13 -20.59
N ALA A 53 -1.09 9.88 -20.91
CA ALA A 53 -0.75 8.68 -20.14
C ALA A 53 0.77 8.49 -19.94
N TYR A 54 1.58 8.97 -20.88
CA TYR A 54 3.04 8.93 -20.76
C TYR A 54 3.54 9.82 -19.61
N THR A 55 2.87 10.94 -19.37
CA THR A 55 3.29 11.95 -18.39
C THR A 55 2.47 11.93 -17.10
N ASP A 56 1.45 11.08 -17.04
CA ASP A 56 0.54 10.98 -15.91
C ASP A 56 1.29 10.56 -14.64
N ILE A 57 1.30 11.45 -13.65
CA ILE A 57 1.99 11.23 -12.39
C ILE A 57 1.32 10.08 -11.62
N HIS A 58 0.03 9.77 -11.80
CA HIS A 58 -0.57 8.57 -11.16
C HIS A 58 0.04 7.26 -11.68
N ASN A 59 0.60 7.25 -12.89
CA ASN A 59 1.27 6.10 -13.50
C ASN A 59 2.80 6.06 -13.28
N LEU A 60 3.39 7.14 -12.77
CA LEU A 60 4.84 7.30 -12.64
C LEU A 60 5.31 7.11 -11.20
N VAL A 61 6.23 6.18 -10.97
CA VAL A 61 6.84 5.94 -9.65
C VAL A 61 8.36 5.78 -9.78
N PRO A 62 9.15 6.01 -8.72
CA PRO A 62 10.56 5.64 -8.72
C PRO A 62 10.71 4.12 -8.64
N ALA A 63 11.60 3.57 -9.46
CA ALA A 63 12.05 2.19 -9.38
C ALA A 63 13.57 2.13 -9.46
N ASP A 64 14.14 1.09 -8.86
CA ASP A 64 15.55 0.73 -9.06
C ASP A 64 15.76 0.40 -10.55
N LYS A 65 16.78 0.96 -11.20
CA LYS A 65 16.91 0.97 -12.66
C LYS A 65 17.08 -0.44 -13.24
N SER A 66 17.88 -1.29 -12.60
CA SER A 66 18.10 -2.67 -13.04
C SER A 66 16.82 -3.47 -12.93
N VAL A 67 16.15 -3.42 -11.77
CA VAL A 67 14.86 -4.10 -11.54
C VAL A 67 13.77 -3.57 -12.46
N ASN A 68 13.80 -2.27 -12.79
CA ASN A 68 12.89 -1.71 -13.77
C ASN A 68 13.15 -2.21 -15.20
N SER A 69 14.42 -2.50 -15.51
CA SER A 69 14.79 -3.10 -16.78
C SER A 69 14.35 -4.57 -16.84
N ASP A 70 14.55 -5.32 -15.75
CA ASP A 70 14.12 -6.72 -15.63
C ASP A 70 12.59 -6.86 -15.71
N ARG A 71 11.84 -5.94 -15.09
CA ARG A 71 10.36 -5.91 -15.18
C ARG A 71 9.87 -5.72 -16.62
N SER A 72 10.64 -5.03 -17.47
CA SER A 72 10.31 -4.76 -18.88
C SER A 72 8.90 -4.18 -19.05
N ASP A 73 8.12 -4.73 -19.98
CA ASP A 73 6.70 -4.50 -20.20
C ASP A 73 5.84 -5.71 -19.83
N PHE A 74 6.33 -6.54 -18.91
CA PHE A 74 5.65 -7.77 -18.53
C PHE A 74 4.33 -7.52 -17.79
N ASP A 75 3.36 -8.38 -18.09
CA ASP A 75 2.07 -8.39 -17.44
C ASP A 75 2.20 -8.70 -15.94
N PHE A 76 1.35 -8.11 -15.11
CA PHE A 76 1.39 -8.36 -13.66
C PHE A 76 0.62 -9.64 -13.32
N LYS A 77 1.32 -10.65 -12.81
CA LYS A 77 0.73 -11.96 -12.51
C LYS A 77 1.43 -12.62 -11.34
N VAL A 78 0.72 -13.47 -10.61
CA VAL A 78 1.34 -14.37 -9.61
C VAL A 78 2.19 -15.46 -10.28
N GLY A 79 3.34 -15.78 -9.69
CA GLY A 79 4.22 -16.87 -10.12
C GLY A 79 5.56 -16.39 -10.69
N GLY A 80 6.31 -17.33 -11.27
CA GLY A 80 7.68 -17.10 -11.74
C GLY A 80 8.74 -17.48 -10.71
N GLU A 81 10.00 -17.17 -11.02
CA GLU A 81 11.16 -17.42 -10.17
C GLU A 81 11.66 -16.13 -9.52
N PRO A 82 12.24 -16.17 -8.31
CA PRO A 82 12.72 -14.97 -7.63
C PRO A 82 13.72 -14.18 -8.49
N ASN A 83 13.47 -12.88 -8.67
CA ASN A 83 14.42 -12.00 -9.35
C ASN A 83 15.70 -11.84 -8.50
N SER A 84 16.85 -11.75 -9.16
CA SER A 84 18.16 -11.77 -8.48
C SER A 84 18.41 -10.55 -7.58
N GLU A 85 17.83 -9.40 -7.93
CA GLU A 85 18.04 -8.15 -7.22
C GLU A 85 16.83 -7.75 -6.35
N CYS A 86 15.62 -7.89 -6.89
CA CYS A 86 14.39 -7.84 -6.12
C CYS A 86 13.99 -9.27 -5.70
N THR A 87 14.58 -9.77 -4.62
CA THR A 87 14.35 -11.16 -4.15
C THR A 87 12.92 -11.45 -3.69
N LYS A 88 12.09 -10.41 -3.51
CA LYS A 88 10.65 -10.52 -3.22
C LYS A 88 9.77 -10.35 -4.46
N CYS A 89 10.36 -9.98 -5.60
CA CYS A 89 9.71 -10.03 -6.90
C CYS A 89 9.93 -11.42 -7.51
N LYS A 90 9.06 -11.80 -8.44
CA LYS A 90 9.28 -12.97 -9.28
C LYS A 90 9.10 -12.62 -10.75
N GLU A 91 9.88 -13.29 -11.58
CA GLU A 91 9.93 -13.11 -13.03
C GLU A 91 9.53 -14.42 -13.69
N GLY A 92 8.56 -14.36 -14.59
CA GLY A 92 8.19 -15.44 -15.50
C GLY A 92 8.56 -15.08 -16.94
N ASP A 93 8.16 -15.90 -17.90
CA ASP A 93 8.55 -15.71 -19.31
C ASP A 93 8.15 -14.33 -19.87
N ASP A 94 6.92 -13.87 -19.56
CA ASP A 94 6.39 -12.55 -19.95
C ASP A 94 5.55 -11.93 -18.81
N THR A 95 5.88 -12.28 -17.56
CA THR A 95 5.08 -11.87 -16.39
C THR A 95 5.95 -11.43 -15.22
N TRP A 96 5.45 -10.49 -14.43
CA TRP A 96 6.11 -9.98 -13.23
C TRP A 96 5.19 -10.05 -12.01
N GLU A 97 5.65 -10.73 -10.95
CA GLU A 97 5.03 -10.67 -9.62
C GLU A 97 5.79 -9.63 -8.78
N PRO A 98 5.21 -8.47 -8.44
CA PRO A 98 5.84 -7.49 -7.55
C PRO A 98 5.81 -7.98 -6.09
N PRO A 99 6.58 -7.37 -5.16
CA PRO A 99 6.48 -7.72 -3.75
C PRO A 99 5.09 -7.39 -3.21
N ASP A 100 4.68 -8.11 -2.17
CA ASP A 100 3.38 -7.95 -1.51
C ASP A 100 3.06 -6.50 -1.13
N LEU A 101 4.04 -5.76 -0.62
CA LEU A 101 3.90 -4.36 -0.23
C LEU A 101 3.51 -3.42 -1.37
N SER A 102 3.72 -3.81 -2.63
CA SER A 102 3.42 -3.00 -3.82
C SER A 102 2.17 -3.44 -4.57
N LYS A 103 1.69 -4.68 -4.34
CA LYS A 103 0.60 -5.30 -5.10
C LYS A 103 -0.68 -4.45 -5.13
N GLY A 104 -1.14 -3.98 -3.97
CA GLY A 104 -2.36 -3.16 -3.89
C GLY A 104 -2.23 -1.80 -4.57
N GLN A 105 -1.08 -1.13 -4.40
CA GLN A 105 -0.80 0.15 -5.04
C GLN A 105 -0.75 0.01 -6.56
N ILE A 106 -0.10 -1.03 -7.06
CA ILE A 106 -0.04 -1.34 -8.49
C ILE A 106 -1.45 -1.58 -9.03
N ALA A 107 -2.26 -2.42 -8.37
CA ALA A 107 -3.63 -2.69 -8.80
C ALA A 107 -4.45 -1.41 -8.98
N ARG A 108 -4.43 -0.51 -7.99
CA ARG A 108 -5.17 0.77 -8.07
C ARG A 108 -4.62 1.74 -9.10
N MET A 109 -3.32 1.70 -9.40
CA MET A 109 -2.73 2.46 -10.51
C MET A 109 -3.20 1.92 -11.86
N MET A 110 -3.24 0.58 -12.02
CA MET A 110 -3.73 -0.06 -13.24
C MET A 110 -5.21 0.22 -13.48
N PHE A 111 -6.06 0.08 -12.46
CA PHE A 111 -7.49 0.44 -12.54
C PHE A 111 -7.72 1.89 -12.93
N TYR A 112 -6.90 2.80 -12.40
CA TYR A 112 -6.95 4.20 -12.79
C TYR A 112 -6.62 4.40 -14.26
N MET A 113 -5.58 3.72 -14.78
CA MET A 113 -5.18 3.87 -16.17
C MET A 113 -6.25 3.36 -17.14
N ASP A 114 -6.87 2.21 -16.82
CA ASP A 114 -8.01 1.63 -17.54
C ASP A 114 -9.13 2.67 -17.68
N VAL A 115 -9.68 3.13 -16.55
CA VAL A 115 -10.85 4.02 -16.53
C VAL A 115 -10.54 5.45 -16.95
N ARG A 116 -9.31 5.93 -16.78
CA ARG A 116 -8.94 7.30 -17.15
C ARG A 116 -8.84 7.45 -18.67
N TYR A 117 -8.38 6.42 -19.39
CA TYR A 117 -7.97 6.53 -20.79
C TYR A 117 -8.82 5.64 -21.69
N GLU A 118 -10.06 6.04 -21.92
CA GLU A 118 -11.05 5.36 -22.78
C GLU A 118 -10.89 5.69 -24.29
N GLY A 119 -9.77 6.30 -24.69
CA GLY A 119 -9.45 6.64 -26.09
C GLY A 119 -10.35 7.68 -26.79
N ASN A 120 -11.31 8.28 -26.09
CA ASN A 120 -12.34 9.16 -26.66
C ASN A 120 -12.21 10.64 -26.26
N ASP A 121 -11.04 11.06 -25.78
CA ASP A 121 -10.73 12.42 -25.37
C ASP A 121 -9.54 13.04 -26.14
N ASN A 122 -9.09 14.23 -25.74
CA ASN A 122 -7.97 14.92 -26.38
C ASN A 122 -6.59 14.51 -25.83
N SER A 123 -6.50 13.39 -25.11
CA SER A 123 -5.25 12.96 -24.46
C SER A 123 -4.20 12.39 -25.42
N ASN A 124 -4.58 12.09 -26.67
CA ASN A 124 -3.81 11.29 -27.63
C ASN A 124 -3.43 9.88 -27.12
N THR A 125 -4.01 9.42 -26.02
CA THR A 125 -3.88 8.05 -25.53
C THR A 125 -4.98 7.20 -26.18
N PRO A 126 -4.69 5.97 -26.65
CA PRO A 126 -5.73 5.04 -27.09
C PRO A 126 -6.60 4.60 -25.90
N ASP A 127 -7.63 3.82 -26.20
CA ASP A 127 -8.40 3.09 -25.21
C ASP A 127 -7.50 2.04 -24.54
N LEU A 128 -7.24 2.19 -23.24
CA LEU A 128 -6.41 1.29 -22.45
C LEU A 128 -7.32 0.30 -21.74
N GLU A 129 -7.15 -1.00 -22.00
CA GLU A 129 -8.06 -2.03 -21.47
C GLU A 129 -7.36 -3.07 -20.58
N LEU A 130 -7.84 -3.27 -19.36
CA LEU A 130 -7.46 -4.41 -18.54
C LEU A 130 -8.20 -5.67 -18.98
N VAL A 131 -7.44 -6.71 -19.33
CA VAL A 131 -7.97 -7.98 -19.82
C VAL A 131 -7.50 -9.14 -18.97
N ASP A 132 -8.26 -10.24 -18.93
CA ASP A 132 -7.89 -11.44 -18.16
C ASP A 132 -7.21 -12.51 -19.03
N ARG A 133 -6.17 -12.09 -19.75
CA ARG A 133 -5.28 -12.93 -20.55
C ARG A 133 -3.89 -12.32 -20.62
N SER A 134 -2.93 -13.06 -21.17
CA SER A 134 -1.65 -12.46 -21.56
C SER A 134 -1.84 -11.46 -22.71
N THR A 135 -1.07 -10.39 -22.64
CA THR A 135 -0.97 -9.33 -23.65
C THR A 135 0.45 -9.26 -24.19
N VAL A 136 0.64 -8.44 -25.22
CA VAL A 136 1.94 -8.24 -25.86
C VAL A 136 2.24 -6.77 -26.06
N SER A 137 3.52 -6.46 -26.21
CA SER A 137 4.00 -5.13 -26.54
C SER A 137 3.23 -4.53 -27.73
N SER A 138 2.95 -3.22 -27.69
CA SER A 138 2.13 -2.45 -28.64
C SER A 138 0.61 -2.66 -28.53
N GLU A 139 0.13 -3.64 -27.77
CA GLU A 139 -1.29 -3.75 -27.46
C GLU A 139 -1.69 -2.69 -26.42
N PRO A 140 -2.74 -1.87 -26.64
CA PRO A 140 -3.22 -0.93 -25.62
C PRO A 140 -4.04 -1.66 -24.56
N ALA A 141 -3.54 -2.80 -24.08
CA ALA A 141 -4.17 -3.61 -23.06
C ALA A 141 -3.13 -4.14 -22.08
N PHE A 142 -3.53 -4.44 -20.86
CA PHE A 142 -2.67 -5.09 -19.86
C PHE A 142 -3.37 -6.31 -19.26
N GLY A 143 -2.60 -7.36 -19.03
CA GLY A 143 -3.11 -8.68 -18.71
C GLY A 143 -3.41 -8.94 -17.23
N TYR A 144 -4.07 -10.08 -17.02
CA TYR A 144 -4.40 -10.68 -15.73
C TYR A 144 -5.15 -9.76 -14.76
N LEU A 145 -6.22 -9.13 -15.25
CA LEU A 145 -7.16 -8.37 -14.43
C LEU A 145 -7.56 -9.11 -13.14
N SER A 146 -7.80 -10.43 -13.20
CA SER A 146 -8.16 -11.22 -12.02
C SER A 146 -7.10 -11.16 -10.90
N ASN A 147 -5.81 -11.15 -11.25
CA ASN A 147 -4.73 -10.99 -10.27
C ASN A 147 -4.72 -9.58 -9.66
N LEU A 148 -4.98 -8.54 -10.45
CA LEU A 148 -5.06 -7.17 -9.95
C LEU A 148 -6.25 -6.99 -8.99
N LEU A 149 -7.40 -7.57 -9.31
CA LEU A 149 -8.59 -7.58 -8.43
C LEU A 149 -8.30 -8.30 -7.12
N GLU A 150 -7.67 -9.47 -7.17
CA GLU A 150 -7.26 -10.20 -5.97
C GLU A 150 -6.29 -9.37 -5.11
N TRP A 151 -5.29 -8.75 -5.73
CA TRP A 151 -4.32 -7.90 -5.03
C TRP A 151 -4.94 -6.65 -4.41
N HIS A 152 -5.93 -6.05 -5.07
CA HIS A 152 -6.69 -4.94 -4.50
C HIS A 152 -7.36 -5.33 -3.18
N CYS A 153 -7.99 -6.50 -3.15
CA CYS A 153 -8.64 -7.03 -1.95
C CYS A 153 -7.62 -7.46 -0.89
N GLN A 154 -6.48 -8.00 -1.33
CA GLN A 154 -5.46 -8.49 -0.42
C GLN A 154 -4.65 -7.37 0.24
N TYR A 155 -4.50 -6.23 -0.43
CA TYR A 155 -3.64 -5.15 0.01
C TYR A 155 -4.42 -3.83 -0.02
N PRO A 156 -5.13 -3.51 1.09
CA PRO A 156 -5.92 -2.30 1.22
C PRO A 156 -5.13 -1.01 0.97
N VAL A 157 -5.84 0.09 0.72
CA VAL A 157 -5.23 1.41 0.51
C VAL A 157 -4.40 1.80 1.73
N SER A 158 -3.11 2.06 1.49
CA SER A 158 -2.17 2.50 2.52
C SER A 158 -2.13 4.03 2.68
N ASP A 159 -1.61 4.52 3.82
CA ASP A 159 -1.39 5.95 4.03
C ASP A 159 -0.35 6.55 3.07
N VAL A 160 0.59 5.73 2.60
CA VAL A 160 1.57 6.14 1.58
C VAL A 160 0.86 6.52 0.30
N GLU A 161 -0.12 5.72 -0.12
CA GLU A 161 -0.93 5.97 -1.31
C GLU A 161 -1.83 7.19 -1.14
N ARG A 162 -2.48 7.35 0.02
CA ARG A 162 -3.31 8.54 0.30
C ARG A 162 -2.49 9.82 0.21
N ARG A 163 -1.33 9.88 0.88
CA ARG A 163 -0.41 11.04 0.81
C ARG A 163 0.08 11.29 -0.61
N ARG A 164 0.36 10.23 -1.36
CA ARG A 164 0.76 10.34 -2.76
C ARG A 164 -0.39 10.92 -3.61
N ASN A 165 -1.61 10.42 -3.46
CA ASN A 165 -2.79 10.90 -4.18
C ASN A 165 -3.03 12.40 -3.93
N ASP A 166 -2.94 12.84 -2.66
CA ASP A 166 -3.04 14.25 -2.29
C ASP A 166 -1.95 15.11 -2.96
N LYS A 167 -0.70 14.60 -2.97
CA LYS A 167 0.40 15.33 -3.57
C LYS A 167 0.25 15.41 -5.09
N VAL A 168 -0.09 14.30 -5.75
CA VAL A 168 -0.32 14.27 -7.19
C VAL A 168 -1.45 15.22 -7.58
N TYR A 169 -2.56 15.22 -6.84
CA TYR A 169 -3.67 16.15 -7.06
C TYR A 169 -3.22 17.61 -7.06
N SER A 170 -2.35 18.00 -6.12
CA SER A 170 -1.82 19.37 -6.06
C SER A 170 -0.98 19.80 -7.28
N TRP A 171 -0.49 18.85 -8.07
CA TRP A 171 0.32 19.11 -9.28
C TRP A 171 -0.46 18.87 -10.57
N GLN A 172 -1.19 17.77 -10.67
CA GLN A 172 -1.87 17.32 -11.89
C GLN A 172 -3.33 17.77 -11.96
N GLY A 173 -3.97 18.03 -10.82
CA GLY A 173 -5.35 18.51 -10.74
C GLY A 173 -6.43 17.42 -10.75
N ASN A 174 -6.08 16.14 -10.86
CA ASN A 174 -7.00 15.01 -10.73
C ASN A 174 -6.52 13.96 -9.71
N ARG A 175 -7.46 13.21 -9.14
CA ARG A 175 -7.20 12.16 -8.14
C ARG A 175 -7.34 10.78 -8.77
N ASN A 176 -6.66 9.80 -8.21
CA ASN A 176 -6.95 8.39 -8.47
C ASN A 176 -8.17 8.01 -7.59
N PRO A 177 -9.36 7.75 -8.19
CA PRO A 177 -10.57 7.50 -7.43
C PRO A 177 -10.50 6.19 -6.66
N PHE A 178 -9.72 5.20 -7.09
CA PHE A 178 -9.59 3.91 -6.41
C PHE A 178 -8.77 3.97 -5.11
N ILE A 179 -8.06 5.07 -4.87
CA ILE A 179 -7.41 5.36 -3.59
C ILE A 179 -8.40 6.01 -2.61
N ASP A 180 -9.27 6.90 -3.11
CA ASP A 180 -10.25 7.60 -2.27
C ASP A 180 -11.50 6.74 -2.00
N HIS A 181 -11.90 5.96 -3.00
CA HIS A 181 -13.09 5.12 -3.08
C HIS A 181 -12.73 3.72 -3.64
N PRO A 182 -12.03 2.87 -2.87
CA PRO A 182 -11.67 1.52 -3.31
C PRO A 182 -12.89 0.67 -3.69
N GLU A 183 -14.06 0.94 -3.12
CA GLU A 183 -15.33 0.27 -3.41
C GLU A 183 -15.79 0.41 -4.88
N PHE A 184 -15.26 1.37 -5.63
CA PHE A 184 -15.58 1.52 -7.05
C PHE A 184 -15.08 0.34 -7.88
N VAL A 185 -14.05 -0.38 -7.42
CA VAL A 185 -13.58 -1.58 -8.12
C VAL A 185 -14.70 -2.61 -8.25
N ASN A 186 -15.43 -2.88 -7.17
CA ASN A 186 -16.54 -3.83 -7.20
C ASN A 186 -17.63 -3.40 -8.19
N SER A 187 -17.90 -2.10 -8.30
CA SER A 187 -18.96 -1.58 -9.17
C SER A 187 -18.60 -1.63 -10.66
N ILE A 188 -17.32 -1.47 -10.99
CA ILE A 188 -16.85 -1.39 -12.38
C ILE A 188 -16.60 -2.78 -12.96
N TRP A 189 -15.96 -3.68 -12.19
CA TRP A 189 -15.60 -5.02 -12.66
C TRP A 189 -16.48 -6.14 -12.10
N ASP A 190 -17.59 -5.81 -11.43
CA ASP A 190 -18.54 -6.76 -10.82
C ASP A 190 -17.81 -7.83 -9.96
N TYR A 191 -16.83 -7.36 -9.18
CA TYR A 191 -15.94 -8.23 -8.40
C TYR A 191 -16.09 -7.95 -6.92
N GLU A 192 -16.54 -8.94 -6.15
CA GLU A 192 -16.61 -8.84 -4.70
C GLU A 192 -15.33 -9.37 -4.06
N CYS A 193 -14.70 -8.54 -3.22
CA CYS A 193 -13.55 -8.99 -2.44
C CYS A 193 -13.92 -10.19 -1.57
N PRO A 194 -13.20 -11.32 -1.69
CA PRO A 194 -13.45 -12.47 -0.84
C PRO A 194 -13.30 -12.08 0.64
N VAL A 195 -14.27 -12.46 1.46
CA VAL A 195 -14.19 -12.29 2.92
C VAL A 195 -12.95 -13.05 3.40
N ARG A 196 -11.98 -12.32 3.95
CA ARG A 196 -10.78 -12.92 4.54
C ARG A 196 -11.15 -13.56 5.86
N CYS A 197 -11.30 -14.88 5.85
CA CYS A 197 -11.33 -15.65 7.08
C CYS A 197 -9.88 -15.88 7.52
N ASP A 198 -9.51 -15.36 8.69
CA ASP A 198 -8.26 -15.78 9.32
C ASP A 198 -8.29 -17.29 9.62
N VAL A 199 -7.14 -17.93 9.51
CA VAL A 199 -6.97 -19.38 9.72
C VAL A 199 -7.44 -19.75 11.12
N GLY A 200 -8.68 -20.25 11.23
CA GLY A 200 -9.31 -20.61 12.50
C GLY A 200 -10.79 -20.22 12.60
N ASP A 201 -11.27 -19.30 11.75
CA ASP A 201 -12.68 -18.92 11.74
C ASP A 201 -13.45 -19.49 10.55
N ASP A 202 -14.57 -20.13 10.88
CA ASP A 202 -15.56 -20.69 9.98
C ASP A 202 -16.13 -19.58 9.07
N CYS A 203 -15.84 -19.66 7.77
CA CYS A 203 -16.25 -18.73 6.72
C CYS A 203 -17.77 -18.64 6.47
N THR A 204 -18.60 -19.15 7.37
CA THR A 204 -20.06 -19.09 7.30
C THR A 204 -20.66 -17.94 8.12
N LYS A 205 -19.84 -17.20 8.88
CA LYS A 205 -20.32 -16.10 9.71
C LYS A 205 -20.51 -14.82 8.89
N SER A 206 -21.69 -14.23 9.00
CA SER A 206 -22.01 -12.95 8.39
C SER A 206 -21.18 -11.82 9.00
N GLU A 207 -21.00 -10.71 8.26
CA GLU A 207 -20.25 -9.52 8.73
C GLU A 207 -20.72 -9.02 10.11
N LEU A 208 -22.02 -9.15 10.41
CA LEU A 208 -22.59 -8.78 11.70
C LEU A 208 -22.07 -9.65 12.85
N GLU A 209 -21.83 -10.93 12.62
CA GLU A 209 -21.36 -11.87 13.64
C GLU A 209 -19.87 -11.67 13.94
N VAL A 210 -19.07 -11.28 12.93
CA VAL A 210 -17.67 -10.89 13.11
C VAL A 210 -17.58 -9.62 13.94
N VAL A 211 -18.34 -8.57 13.57
CA VAL A 211 -18.38 -7.31 14.32
C VAL A 211 -18.87 -7.52 15.76
N GLN A 212 -19.81 -8.43 15.99
CA GLN A 212 -20.26 -8.79 17.35
C GLN A 212 -19.21 -9.56 18.15
N ALA A 213 -18.42 -10.42 17.51
CA ALA A 213 -17.32 -11.13 18.17
C ALA A 213 -16.21 -10.15 18.59
N ASP A 214 -15.80 -9.24 17.70
CA ASP A 214 -14.82 -8.20 17.99
C ASP A 214 -15.30 -7.25 19.10
N LEU A 215 -16.57 -6.83 19.03
CA LEU A 215 -17.18 -6.02 20.08
C LEU A 215 -17.16 -6.74 21.43
N LYS A 216 -17.41 -8.04 21.45
CA LYS A 216 -17.38 -8.86 22.67
C LYS A 216 -15.96 -9.00 23.22
N GLN A 217 -14.96 -9.16 22.35
CA GLN A 217 -13.56 -9.22 22.74
C GLN A 217 -13.09 -7.89 23.34
N LEU A 218 -13.41 -6.76 22.70
CA LEU A 218 -13.15 -5.42 23.24
C LEU A 218 -13.84 -5.20 24.59
N GLN A 219 -15.05 -5.71 24.79
CA GLN A 219 -15.75 -5.64 26.08
C GLN A 219 -15.07 -6.47 27.18
N ILE A 220 -14.41 -7.57 26.83
CA ILE A 220 -13.64 -8.39 27.78
C ILE A 220 -12.38 -7.63 28.19
N GLU A 221 -11.62 -7.11 27.23
CA GLU A 221 -10.41 -6.32 27.51
C GLU A 221 -10.74 -5.07 28.33
N MET A 222 -11.87 -4.42 28.03
CA MET A 222 -12.34 -3.28 28.81
C MET A 222 -12.69 -3.66 30.26
N LYS A 223 -13.23 -4.86 30.50
CA LYS A 223 -13.49 -5.36 31.87
C LYS A 223 -12.20 -5.70 32.62
N GLU A 224 -11.21 -6.26 31.93
CA GLU A 224 -9.90 -6.55 32.52
C GLU A 224 -9.18 -5.25 32.92
N MET A 225 -9.20 -4.24 32.04
CA MET A 225 -8.69 -2.91 32.39
C MET A 225 -9.43 -2.30 33.58
N GLN A 226 -10.75 -2.46 33.66
CA GLN A 226 -11.53 -1.96 34.79
C GLN A 226 -11.15 -2.68 36.10
N ALA A 227 -10.87 -3.99 36.06
CA ALA A 227 -10.39 -4.74 37.22
C ALA A 227 -9.03 -4.21 37.70
N TYR A 228 -8.11 -3.94 36.78
CA TYR A 228 -6.81 -3.34 37.10
C TYR A 228 -6.93 -1.95 37.74
N VAL A 229 -7.84 -1.11 37.21
CA VAL A 229 -8.15 0.20 37.79
C VAL A 229 -8.71 0.05 39.22
N ASN A 230 -9.57 -0.94 39.46
CA ASN A 230 -10.12 -1.19 40.78
C ASN A 230 -9.06 -1.66 41.78
N GLU A 231 -8.15 -2.54 41.36
CA GLU A 231 -7.05 -3.01 42.20
C GLU A 231 -6.05 -1.90 42.54
N THR A 232 -5.68 -1.08 41.55
CA THR A 232 -4.81 0.07 41.78
C THR A 232 -5.44 1.08 42.73
N ASN A 233 -6.73 1.38 42.57
CA ASN A 233 -7.48 2.23 43.51
C ASN A 233 -7.49 1.65 44.94
N ALA A 234 -7.66 0.33 45.07
CA ALA A 234 -7.60 -0.33 46.38
C ALA A 234 -6.20 -0.26 47.01
N LEU A 235 -5.14 -0.34 46.20
CA LEU A 235 -3.77 -0.15 46.67
C LEU A 235 -3.51 1.29 47.12
N PHE A 236 -3.97 2.28 46.34
CA PHE A 236 -3.87 3.70 46.72
C PHE A 236 -4.60 3.98 48.05
N ALA A 237 -5.78 3.39 48.26
CA ALA A 237 -6.51 3.49 49.52
C ALA A 237 -5.77 2.84 50.70
N LYS A 238 -5.02 1.75 50.47
CA LYS A 238 -4.18 1.12 51.51
C LYS A 238 -2.94 1.95 51.84
N LEU A 239 -2.27 2.52 50.82
CA LEU A 239 -1.13 3.42 51.04
C LEU A 239 -1.55 4.69 51.79
N SER A 240 -2.70 5.28 51.47
CA SER A 240 -3.16 6.50 52.15
C SER A 240 -3.42 6.26 53.65
N VAL A 241 -3.88 5.07 54.04
CA VAL A 241 -4.04 4.67 55.45
C VAL A 241 -2.69 4.45 56.14
N LEU A 242 -1.68 3.92 55.44
CA LEU A 242 -0.33 3.76 55.98
C LEU A 242 0.32 5.14 56.24
N PHE A 243 0.21 6.07 55.28
CA PHE A 243 0.73 7.44 55.46
C PHE A 243 -0.03 8.27 56.49
N ALA A 244 -1.30 7.95 56.77
CA ALA A 244 -2.06 8.59 57.84
C ALA A 244 -1.66 8.09 59.25
N ASN A 245 -1.07 6.90 59.34
CA ASN A 245 -0.67 6.26 60.61
C ASN A 245 0.82 6.48 60.98
N ASP A 246 1.63 7.03 60.07
CA ASP A 246 2.97 7.53 60.41
C ASP A 246 2.86 8.80 61.27
N GLN A 247 2.86 8.59 62.60
CA GLN A 247 2.93 9.65 63.59
C GLN A 247 4.21 10.49 63.39
N PRO A 248 4.16 11.83 63.54
CA PRO A 248 5.36 12.65 63.50
C PRO A 248 6.35 12.18 64.57
N TRP A 249 7.62 12.08 64.19
CA TRP A 249 8.74 11.80 65.09
C TRP A 249 8.62 12.65 66.36
N SER A 250 8.34 12.01 67.50
CA SER A 250 8.33 12.69 68.79
C SER A 250 9.73 13.25 69.07
N THR A 251 9.81 14.56 69.20
CA THR A 251 10.98 15.27 69.71
C THR A 251 11.25 14.79 71.13
N ARG A 252 12.30 13.99 71.33
CA ARG A 252 12.86 13.71 72.66
C ARG A 252 13.39 15.02 73.24
N ASN A 253 12.63 15.61 74.14
CA ASN A 253 13.13 16.66 75.03
C ASN A 253 14.25 16.08 75.90
N ARG A 254 15.46 16.59 75.69
CA ARG A 254 16.60 16.46 76.60
C ARG A 254 16.65 17.76 77.40
N ALA A 255 16.42 17.69 78.70
CA ALA A 255 16.74 18.78 79.62
C ALA A 255 17.20 18.15 80.95
N ASP A 256 18.42 18.52 81.30
CA ASP A 256 19.04 18.39 82.62
C ASP A 256 18.39 19.35 83.64
#